data_AF-A0A7U9X419-F1
#
_entry.id   AF-A0A7U9X419-F1
#
_cell.length_a   1.000
_cell.length_b   1.000
_cell.length_c   1.000
_cell.angle_alpha   90.00
_cell.angle_beta   90.00
_cell.angle_gamma   90.00
#
_symmetry.space_group_name_H-M   'P 1'
#
loop_
_entity.id
_entity.type
_entity.pdbx_description
1 polymer ?
#
loop_
_entity_poly.entity_id
_entity_poly.type
_entity_poly.pdbx_seq_one_letter_code
_entity_poly.pdbx_strand_id
1 'polypeptide(L)'
;MEMSGYHNPLKGEMEQYLSILETAGHYTRSIAGLFRELDRHIPDNTGKENCLGQEVIFKWDESLSCSPVTRKKKYAELRGFTSFLQSRGITCYIPETPRKPPGTYVPYIFDENEWNRIIMGADNLADSLKQTKTDMPNRIPDAGQDAVCVWSACVRSAFIKSR
;
A
#
# COMPACT_ATOMS: atom_id res chain seq x y z
N MET A 1 -13.01 16.19 1.10
CA MET A 1 -12.23 15.01 1.49
C MET A 1 -12.44 14.84 2.98
N GLU A 2 -13.00 13.72 3.44
CA GLU A 2 -13.32 13.54 4.86
C GLU A 2 -12.04 13.69 5.69
N MET A 3 -12.02 14.71 6.55
CA MET A 3 -11.04 14.83 7.62
C MET A 3 -11.16 13.57 8.47
N SER A 4 -10.16 12.71 8.37
CA SER A 4 -10.08 11.48 9.16
C SER A 4 -10.22 11.82 10.63
N GLY A 5 -11.37 11.46 11.22
CA GLY A 5 -11.65 11.70 12.63
C GLY A 5 -10.78 10.84 13.52
N TYR A 6 -9.53 11.26 13.74
CA TYR A 6 -8.66 10.70 14.76
C TYR A 6 -9.11 11.21 16.13
N HIS A 7 -9.19 10.33 17.13
CA HIS A 7 -9.58 10.71 18.48
C HIS A 7 -8.39 11.04 19.37
N ASN A 8 -7.20 10.54 19.01
CA ASN A 8 -6.00 10.67 19.83
C ASN A 8 -5.43 12.11 19.94
N PRO A 9 -4.62 12.40 20.97
CA PRO A 9 -4.00 13.71 21.18
C PRO A 9 -3.07 14.21 20.07
N LEU A 10 -2.56 13.33 19.19
CA LEU A 10 -1.72 13.66 18.03
C LEU A 10 -2.51 13.89 16.73
N LYS A 11 -3.85 13.97 16.79
CA LYS A 11 -4.70 14.13 15.59
C LYS A 11 -4.27 15.31 14.70
N GLY A 12 -3.92 16.45 15.30
CA GLY A 12 -3.51 17.64 14.55
C GLY A 12 -2.17 17.45 13.85
N GLU A 13 -1.25 16.74 14.49
CA GLU A 13 0.05 16.38 13.92
C GLU A 13 -0.10 15.36 12.80
N MET A 14 -0.98 14.36 12.94
CA MET A 14 -1.30 13.38 11.90
C MET A 14 -1.87 14.05 10.65
N GLU A 15 -2.87 14.93 10.81
CA GLU A 15 -3.48 15.67 9.70
C GLU A 15 -2.46 16.57 8.99
N GLN A 16 -1.64 17.30 9.76
CA GLN A 16 -0.61 18.17 9.19
C GLN A 16 0.49 17.39 8.47
N TYR A 17 0.91 16.24 9.00
CA TYR A 17 1.88 15.39 8.33
C TYR A 17 1.35 14.87 6.99
N LEU A 18 0.09 14.42 6.94
CA LEU A 18 -0.55 14.00 5.70
C LEU A 18 -0.64 15.16 4.70
N SER A 19 -1.04 16.35 5.15
CA SER A 19 -1.12 17.55 4.29
C SER A 19 0.23 17.93 3.68
N ILE A 20 1.31 17.87 4.46
CA ILE A 20 2.68 18.14 3.96
C ILE A 20 3.06 17.12 2.88
N LEU A 21 2.79 15.84 3.13
CA LEU A 21 3.11 14.78 2.18
C LEU A 21 2.29 14.88 0.88
N GLU A 22 1.01 15.22 0.97
CA GLU A 22 0.14 15.43 -0.19
C GLU A 22 0.59 16.62 -1.02
N THR A 23 0.96 17.73 -0.36
CA THR A 23 1.49 18.93 -1.02
C THR A 23 2.79 18.61 -1.78
N ALA A 24 3.60 17.70 -1.24
CA ALA A 24 4.81 17.20 -1.89
C ALA A 24 4.55 16.10 -2.96
N GLY A 25 3.29 15.73 -3.22
CA GLY A 25 2.92 14.76 -4.24
C GLY A 25 3.05 13.29 -3.80
N HIS A 26 3.20 13.01 -2.51
CA HIS A 26 3.27 11.65 -2.01
C HIS A 26 1.89 10.99 -1.90
N TYR A 27 1.86 9.68 -2.12
CA TYR A 27 0.67 8.88 -1.88
C TYR A 27 0.50 8.57 -0.38
N THR A 28 -0.54 9.14 0.24
CA THR A 28 -0.73 9.12 1.70
C THR A 28 -1.64 8.03 2.23
N ARG A 29 -2.29 7.23 1.37
CA ARG A 29 -3.29 6.23 1.81
C ARG A 29 -2.72 5.21 2.82
N SER A 30 -1.49 4.76 2.63
CA SER A 30 -0.88 3.78 3.55
C SER A 30 -0.61 4.39 4.93
N ILE A 31 -0.10 5.63 4.96
CA ILE A 31 0.18 6.37 6.19
C ILE A 31 -1.12 6.71 6.92
N ALA A 32 -2.16 7.12 6.20
CA ALA A 32 -3.48 7.34 6.80
C ALA A 32 -4.06 6.04 7.40
N GLY A 33 -3.81 4.89 6.76
CA GLY A 33 -4.15 3.57 7.30
C GLY A 33 -3.38 3.27 8.60
N LEU A 34 -2.07 3.49 8.61
CA LEU A 34 -1.22 3.37 9.79
C LEU A 34 -1.74 4.24 10.94
N PHE A 35 -2.08 5.50 10.69
CA PHE A 35 -2.59 6.41 11.72
C PHE A 35 -3.91 5.95 12.32
N ARG A 36 -4.83 5.39 11.51
CA ARG A 36 -6.07 4.80 12.03
C ARG A 36 -5.85 3.55 12.88
N GLU A 37 -4.80 2.78 12.60
CA GLU A 37 -4.43 1.64 13.44
C GLU A 37 -3.86 2.13 14.77
N LEU A 38 -2.93 3.09 14.74
CA LEU A 38 -2.34 3.68 15.94
C LEU A 38 -3.37 4.37 16.83
N ASP A 39 -4.32 5.12 16.25
CA ASP A 39 -5.38 5.82 16.96
C ASP A 39 -6.16 4.91 17.92
N ARG A 40 -6.36 3.63 17.56
CA ARG A 40 -7.05 2.64 18.42
C ARG A 40 -6.23 2.17 19.62
N HIS A 41 -4.92 2.37 19.59
CA HIS A 41 -3.99 1.92 20.62
C HIS A 41 -3.49 3.06 21.51
N ILE A 42 -3.68 4.32 21.11
CA ILE A 42 -3.32 5.49 21.91
C ILE A 42 -4.42 5.75 22.96
N PRO A 43 -4.11 5.81 24.26
CA PRO A 43 -5.12 6.12 25.28
C PRO A 43 -5.51 7.61 25.25
N ASP A 44 -6.81 7.90 25.41
CA ASP A 44 -7.37 9.25 25.33
C ASP A 44 -6.77 10.27 26.30
N ASN A 45 -6.37 9.83 27.51
CA ASN A 45 -5.87 10.70 28.58
C ASN A 45 -4.33 10.80 28.63
N THR A 46 -3.66 10.56 27.51
CA THR A 46 -2.19 10.51 27.44
C THR A 46 -1.62 11.85 26.98
N GLY A 47 -0.55 12.33 27.61
CA GLY A 47 0.23 13.47 27.08
C GLY A 47 0.77 13.17 25.68
N LYS A 48 0.98 14.18 24.84
CA LYS A 48 1.44 14.00 23.45
C LYS A 48 2.75 13.22 23.38
N GLU A 49 3.65 13.48 24.33
CA GLU A 49 4.96 12.85 24.48
C GLU A 49 4.89 11.35 24.78
N ASN A 50 3.80 10.87 25.37
CA ASN A 50 3.60 9.47 25.74
C ASN A 50 2.68 8.72 24.76
N CYS A 51 2.08 9.42 23.78
CA CYS A 51 1.18 8.80 22.80
C CYS A 51 1.86 7.74 21.94
N LEU A 52 3.15 7.92 21.63
CA LEU A 52 3.97 6.92 20.93
C LEU A 52 5.03 6.36 21.89
N GLY A 53 4.60 5.93 23.08
CA GLY A 53 5.44 5.18 24.02
C GLY A 53 5.80 3.79 23.50
N GLN A 54 6.83 3.18 24.10
CA GLN A 54 7.27 1.84 23.71
C GLN A 54 6.15 0.80 23.91
N GLU A 55 5.36 0.90 24.98
CA GLU A 55 4.24 -0.03 25.22
C GLU A 55 3.11 0.11 24.20
N VAL A 56 2.84 1.33 23.74
CA VAL A 56 1.79 1.59 22.74
C VAL A 56 2.21 1.00 21.40
N ILE A 57 3.46 1.24 20.98
CA ILE A 57 3.99 0.70 19.73
C ILE A 57 4.08 -0.83 19.78
N PHE A 58 4.47 -1.39 20.92
CA PHE A 58 4.51 -2.84 21.10
C PHE A 58 3.11 -3.48 20.97
N LYS A 59 2.10 -2.95 21.66
CA LYS A 59 0.71 -3.42 21.55
C LYS A 59 0.14 -3.28 20.14
N TRP A 60 0.49 -2.20 19.44
CA TRP A 60 0.11 -2.03 18.05
C TRP A 60 0.80 -3.05 17.15
N ASP A 61 2.10 -3.33 17.33
CA ASP A 61 2.80 -4.34 16.51
C ASP A 61 2.25 -5.75 16.72
N GLU A 62 1.92 -6.10 17.97
CA GLU A 62 1.27 -7.37 18.30
C GLU A 62 -0.11 -7.52 17.61
N SER A 63 -0.82 -6.42 17.35
CA SER A 63 -2.12 -6.45 16.67
C SER A 63 -2.01 -6.63 15.15
N LEU A 64 -0.81 -6.48 14.56
CA LEU A 64 -0.61 -6.55 13.12
C LEU A 64 -0.63 -7.99 12.57
N SER A 65 -1.68 -8.34 11.84
CA SER A 65 -1.80 -9.59 11.07
C SER A 65 -1.31 -9.45 9.62
N CYS A 66 -0.08 -8.95 9.41
CA CYS A 66 0.45 -8.66 8.07
C CYS A 66 1.81 -9.34 7.79
N SER A 67 2.18 -9.38 6.50
CA SER A 67 3.47 -9.95 6.08
C SER A 67 4.66 -9.19 6.69
N PRO A 68 5.84 -9.81 6.87
CA PRO A 68 7.04 -9.12 7.35
C PRO A 68 7.44 -7.90 6.50
N VAL A 69 7.18 -7.97 5.19
CA VAL A 69 7.44 -6.86 4.25
C VAL A 69 6.50 -5.69 4.54
N THR A 70 5.21 -5.96 4.75
CA THR A 70 4.20 -4.96 5.09
C THR A 70 4.48 -4.35 6.46
N ARG A 71 4.81 -5.18 7.46
CA ARG A 71 5.20 -4.71 8.81
C ARG A 71 6.40 -3.79 8.74
N LYS A 72 7.47 -4.17 8.04
CA LYS A 72 8.65 -3.31 7.83
C LYS A 72 8.28 -1.96 7.18
N LYS A 73 7.40 -1.96 6.19
CA LYS A 73 6.92 -0.72 5.54
C LYS A 73 6.20 0.19 6.55
N LYS A 74 5.31 -0.36 7.38
CA LYS A 74 4.61 0.38 8.44
C LYS A 74 5.58 1.02 9.43
N TYR A 75 6.63 0.30 9.84
CA TYR A 75 7.69 0.85 10.70
C TYR A 75 8.47 1.99 10.05
N ALA A 76 8.74 1.91 8.75
CA ALA A 76 9.40 3.00 8.02
C ALA A 76 8.51 4.25 7.94
N GLU A 77 7.20 4.07 7.70
CA GLU A 77 6.21 5.15 7.71
C GLU A 77 6.08 5.78 9.11
N LEU A 78 6.01 4.96 10.16
CA LEU A 78 5.99 5.40 11.55
C LEU A 78 7.26 6.20 11.89
N ARG A 79 8.43 5.75 11.45
CA ARG A 79 9.69 6.47 11.68
C ARG A 79 9.70 7.85 11.02
N GLY A 80 9.18 7.96 9.80
CA GLY A 80 9.02 9.26 9.13
C GLY A 80 8.16 10.22 9.95
N PHE A 81 7.06 9.71 10.50
CA PHE A 81 6.19 10.49 11.37
C PHE A 81 6.85 10.86 12.70
N THR A 82 7.58 9.95 13.36
CA THR A 82 8.30 10.27 14.61
C THR A 82 9.38 11.33 14.39
N SER A 83 10.08 11.30 13.25
CA SER A 83 11.03 12.35 12.89
C SER A 83 10.36 13.71 12.68
N PHE A 84 9.16 13.73 12.12
CA PHE A 84 8.33 14.93 12.03
C PHE A 84 7.86 15.45 13.39
N LEU A 85 7.48 14.56 14.32
CA LEU A 85 7.14 14.96 15.69
C LEU A 85 8.35 15.57 16.42
N GLN A 86 9.52 14.96 16.24
CA GLN A 86 10.76 15.46 16.84
C GLN A 86 11.14 16.85 16.30
N SER A 87 10.94 17.12 15.00
CA SER A 87 11.20 18.45 14.44
C SER A 87 10.23 19.52 14.97
N ARG A 88 9.10 19.12 15.57
CA ARG A 88 8.14 19.99 16.26
C ARG A 88 8.36 20.07 17.77
N GLY A 89 9.42 19.45 18.29
CA GLY A 89 9.73 19.45 19.72
C GLY A 89 8.89 18.46 20.54
N ILE A 90 8.19 17.53 19.90
CA ILE A 90 7.46 16.46 20.59
C ILE A 90 8.38 15.25 20.70
N THR A 91 8.84 14.97 21.92
CA THR A 91 9.66 13.78 22.22
C THR A 91 8.79 12.52 22.10
N CYS A 92 9.26 11.53 21.35
CA CYS A 92 8.57 10.26 21.16
C CYS A 92 9.59 9.11 21.08
N TYR A 93 9.16 7.88 21.36
CA TYR A 93 10.01 6.70 21.17
C TYR A 93 10.21 6.46 19.66
N ILE A 94 11.47 6.30 19.25
CA ILE A 94 11.83 6.03 17.85
C ILE A 94 11.95 4.51 17.68
N PRO A 95 11.02 3.87 16.95
CA PRO A 95 11.04 2.42 16.81
C PRO A 95 12.17 1.96 15.88
N GLU A 96 12.87 0.90 16.30
CA GLU A 96 13.77 0.18 15.40
C GLU A 96 12.98 -0.53 14.31
N THR A 97 13.42 -0.41 13.06
CA THR A 97 12.76 -1.05 11.93
C THR A 97 13.16 -2.53 11.88
N PRO A 98 12.19 -3.48 11.89
CA PRO A 98 12.51 -4.90 11.87
C PRO A 98 13.27 -5.27 10.60
N ARG A 99 14.29 -6.13 10.76
CA ARG A 99 15.09 -6.63 9.64
C ARG A 99 14.21 -7.52 8.75
N LYS A 100 14.26 -7.29 7.44
CA LYS A 100 13.55 -8.14 6.48
C LYS A 100 14.24 -9.52 6.45
N PRO A 101 13.51 -10.64 6.63
CA PRO A 101 14.08 -11.95 6.36
C PRO A 101 14.44 -12.08 4.87
N PRO A 102 15.42 -12.91 4.50
CA PRO A 102 15.75 -13.16 3.10
C PRO A 102 14.49 -13.62 2.36
N GLY A 103 14.22 -13.01 1.20
CA GLY A 103 13.08 -13.39 0.38
C GLY A 103 13.35 -14.73 -0.30
N THR A 104 12.33 -15.59 -0.36
CA THR A 104 12.36 -16.83 -1.15
C THR A 104 11.80 -16.63 -2.57
N TYR A 105 11.30 -15.42 -2.85
CA TYR A 105 10.72 -15.12 -4.15
C TYR A 105 11.81 -15.11 -5.22
N VAL A 106 11.66 -16.02 -6.18
CA VAL A 106 12.40 -16.02 -7.44
C VAL A 106 11.47 -15.42 -8.49
N PRO A 107 11.85 -14.34 -9.18
CA PRO A 107 11.01 -13.75 -10.21
C PRO A 107 10.77 -14.76 -11.34
N TYR A 108 9.53 -14.82 -11.80
CA TYR A 108 9.20 -15.59 -12.99
C TYR A 108 9.73 -14.84 -14.20
N ILE A 109 10.60 -15.50 -14.97
CA ILE A 109 11.15 -14.97 -16.22
C ILE A 109 10.48 -15.76 -17.34
N PHE A 110 9.73 -15.07 -18.18
CA PHE A 110 9.07 -15.68 -19.32
C PHE A 110 10.09 -16.24 -20.30
N ASP A 111 9.84 -17.46 -20.78
CA ASP A 111 10.62 -18.04 -21.87
C ASP A 111 10.22 -17.47 -23.25
N GLU A 112 10.99 -17.78 -24.30
CA GLU A 112 10.72 -17.27 -25.65
C GLU A 112 9.34 -17.69 -26.17
N ASN A 113 8.87 -18.89 -25.81
CA ASN A 113 7.57 -19.39 -26.24
C ASN A 113 6.43 -18.64 -25.56
N GLU A 114 6.59 -18.28 -24.30
CA GLU A 114 5.67 -17.44 -23.54
C GLU A 114 5.62 -16.03 -24.08
N TRP A 115 6.77 -15.42 -24.38
CA TRP A 115 6.82 -14.12 -25.06
C TRP A 115 6.06 -14.15 -26.38
N ASN A 116 6.31 -15.16 -27.22
CA ASN A 116 5.63 -15.33 -28.50
C ASN A 116 4.11 -15.48 -28.32
N ARG A 117 3.67 -16.25 -27.31
CA ARG A 117 2.24 -16.39 -26.99
C ARG A 117 1.61 -15.07 -26.51
N ILE A 118 2.31 -14.30 -25.68
CA ILE A 118 1.83 -13.00 -25.20
C ILE A 118 1.66 -12.02 -26.37
N ILE A 119 2.66 -11.94 -27.25
CA ILE A 119 2.66 -11.05 -28.42
C ILE A 119 1.53 -11.45 -29.37
N MET A 120 1.46 -12.72 -29.75
CA MET A 120 0.41 -13.23 -30.65
C MET A 120 -1.00 -13.03 -30.05
N GLY A 121 -1.15 -13.21 -28.74
CA GLY A 121 -2.40 -12.93 -28.04
C GLY A 121 -2.80 -11.45 -28.09
N ALA A 122 -1.84 -10.53 -27.96
CA ALA A 122 -2.07 -9.10 -28.06
C ALA A 122 -2.47 -8.66 -29.48
N ASP A 123 -1.79 -9.18 -30.50
CA ASP A 123 -2.10 -8.88 -31.91
C ASP A 123 -3.50 -9.38 -32.28
N ASN A 124 -3.82 -10.63 -31.93
CA ASN A 124 -5.14 -11.22 -32.17
C ASN A 124 -6.25 -10.47 -31.43
N LEU A 125 -5.98 -9.94 -30.23
CA LEU A 125 -6.93 -9.11 -29.50
C LEU A 125 -7.19 -7.79 -30.23
N ALA A 126 -6.15 -7.12 -30.71
CA ALA A 126 -6.29 -5.87 -31.46
C ALA A 126 -7.11 -6.05 -32.74
N ASP A 127 -6.90 -7.16 -33.45
CA ASP A 127 -7.64 -7.45 -34.68
C ASP A 127 -9.10 -7.84 -34.41
N SER A 128 -9.37 -8.59 -33.34
CA SER A 128 -10.73 -8.91 -32.89
C SER A 128 -11.54 -7.64 -32.55
N LEU A 129 -10.93 -6.67 -31.85
CA LEU A 129 -11.58 -5.40 -31.49
C LEU A 129 -11.92 -4.53 -32.71
N LYS A 130 -11.03 -4.50 -33.72
CA LYS A 130 -11.30 -3.80 -34.99
C LYS A 130 -12.50 -4.39 -35.72
N GLN A 131 -12.66 -5.72 -35.68
CA GLN A 131 -13.74 -6.43 -36.35
C GLN A 131 -15.10 -6.22 -35.65
N THR A 132 -15.13 -6.15 -34.33
CA THR A 132 -16.39 -6.03 -33.57
C THR A 132 -16.94 -4.60 -33.47
N LYS A 133 -16.20 -3.56 -33.91
CA LYS A 133 -16.56 -2.13 -33.75
C LYS A 133 -17.04 -1.79 -32.32
N THR A 134 -16.50 -2.50 -31.34
CA THR A 134 -16.80 -2.32 -29.92
C THR A 134 -15.49 -2.15 -29.19
N ASP A 135 -15.42 -1.19 -28.26
CA ASP A 135 -14.24 -0.96 -27.42
C ASP A 135 -13.97 -2.11 -26.42
N MET A 136 -14.83 -3.13 -26.39
CA MET A 136 -14.68 -4.33 -25.58
C MET A 136 -14.78 -5.62 -26.43
N PRO A 137 -13.96 -6.64 -26.16
CA PRO A 137 -14.02 -7.91 -26.87
C PRO A 137 -15.20 -8.75 -26.36
N ASN A 138 -16.01 -9.29 -27.27
CA ASN A 138 -17.23 -10.05 -26.93
C ASN A 138 -16.98 -11.48 -26.42
N ARG A 139 -15.73 -11.97 -26.47
CA ARG A 139 -15.33 -13.26 -25.89
C ARG A 139 -13.81 -13.28 -25.68
N ILE A 140 -13.39 -13.60 -24.46
CA ILE A 140 -12.02 -14.03 -24.21
C ILE A 140 -11.93 -15.45 -24.81
N PRO A 141 -11.02 -15.72 -25.77
CA PRO A 141 -10.83 -17.09 -26.26
C PRO A 141 -10.47 -17.99 -25.08
N ASP A 142 -11.14 -19.14 -24.97
CA ASP A 142 -10.83 -20.16 -23.95
C ASP A 142 -9.37 -20.53 -24.09
N ALA A 143 -8.53 -19.90 -23.28
CA ALA A 143 -7.17 -20.35 -23.11
C ALA A 143 -7.27 -21.67 -22.35
N GLY A 144 -6.71 -22.74 -22.93
CA GLY A 144 -6.51 -23.99 -22.21
C GLY A 144 -5.99 -23.71 -20.81
N GLN A 145 -6.44 -24.52 -19.85
CA GLN A 145 -6.52 -24.31 -18.39
C GLN A 145 -5.31 -23.69 -17.64
N ASP A 146 -4.20 -23.39 -18.30
CA ASP A 146 -2.95 -22.92 -17.70
C ASP A 146 -2.71 -21.40 -17.86
N ALA A 147 -3.50 -20.67 -18.66
CA ALA A 147 -3.31 -19.21 -18.83
C ALA A 147 -4.28 -18.33 -18.02
N VAL A 148 -5.18 -18.94 -17.23
CA VAL A 148 -6.29 -18.27 -16.54
C VAL A 148 -5.82 -17.24 -15.50
N CYS A 149 -4.59 -17.34 -14.99
CA CYS A 149 -4.15 -16.50 -13.86
C CYS A 149 -3.50 -15.17 -14.24
N VAL A 150 -2.92 -15.01 -15.44
CA VAL A 150 -2.05 -13.84 -15.72
C VAL A 150 -2.83 -12.67 -16.32
N TRP A 151 -3.80 -12.93 -17.21
CA TRP A 151 -4.51 -11.86 -17.92
C TRP A 151 -5.67 -11.22 -17.14
N SER A 152 -6.33 -11.98 -16.26
CA SER A 152 -7.43 -11.46 -15.42
C SER A 152 -6.95 -10.39 -14.43
N ALA A 153 -5.68 -10.47 -13.98
CA ALA A 153 -5.10 -9.51 -13.05
C ALA A 153 -4.59 -8.22 -13.73
N CYS A 154 -3.98 -8.32 -14.92
CA CYS A 154 -3.42 -7.16 -15.62
C CYS A 154 -4.50 -6.19 -16.15
N VAL A 155 -5.58 -6.71 -16.75
CA VAL A 155 -6.58 -5.85 -17.39
C VAL A 155 -7.47 -5.12 -16.37
N ARG A 156 -7.77 -5.73 -15.21
CA ARG A 156 -8.53 -5.05 -14.15
C ARG A 156 -7.73 -3.95 -13.44
N SER A 157 -6.40 -4.08 -13.36
CA SER A 157 -5.56 -3.06 -12.70
C SER A 157 -5.32 -1.83 -13.58
N ALA A 158 -5.28 -1.99 -14.90
CA ALA A 158 -5.06 -0.89 -15.84
C ALA A 158 -6.24 0.11 -15.90
N PHE A 159 -7.47 -0.34 -15.66
CA PHE A 159 -8.66 0.51 -15.83
C PHE A 159 -9.14 1.23 -14.55
N ILE A 160 -8.69 0.79 -13.36
CA ILE A 160 -9.03 1.46 -12.09
C ILE A 160 -8.23 2.75 -11.87
N LYS A 161 -7.19 3.02 -12.69
CA LYS A 161 -6.30 4.19 -12.53
C LYS A 161 -6.63 5.40 -13.42
N SER A 162 -7.76 5.39 -14.13
CA SER A 162 -8.18 6.50 -15.02
C SER A 162 -9.51 7.16 -14.62
N ARG A 163 -9.87 7.17 -13.32
CA ARG A 163 -10.99 7.98 -12.84
C ARG A 163 -10.67 8.69 -11.54
#